data_AF-A0A3D3HFX0-F1
#
_entry.id   AF-A0A3D3HFX0-F1
#
_cell.length_a   1.000
_cell.length_b   1.000
_cell.length_c   1.000
_cell.angle_alpha   90.00
_cell.angle_beta   90.00
_cell.angle_gamma   90.00
#
_symmetry.space_group_name_H-M   'P 1'
#
loop_
_entity.id
_entity.type
_entity.pdbx_description
1 polymer ?
#
loop_
_entity_poly.entity_id
_entity_poly.type
_entity_poly.pdbx_seq_one_letter_code
_entity_poly.pdbx_strand_id
1 'polypeptide(L)' 'IGTTDPAKAAPGTVRAEFGTDVRMNAVHGSDSPENARREASFFFSAIEIF' A
#
# COMPACT_ATOMS: atom_id res chain seq x y z
N ILE A 1 -4.73 -4.66 -2.99
CA ILE A 1 -4.92 -3.30 -2.43
C ILE A 1 -6.03 -2.54 -3.15
N GLY A 2 -5.95 -2.39 -4.48
CA GLY A 2 -6.90 -1.57 -5.28
C GLY A 2 -6.22 -0.31 -5.83
N THR A 3 -6.86 0.38 -6.79
CA THR A 3 -6.33 1.64 -7.34
C THR A 3 -6.21 2.71 -6.26
N THR A 4 -5.30 3.68 -6.44
CA THR A 4 -5.03 4.74 -5.44
C THR A 4 -6.27 5.54 -5.07
N ASP A 5 -7.18 5.76 -6.02
CA ASP A 5 -8.49 6.37 -5.80
C ASP A 5 -9.52 5.29 -5.39
N PRO A 6 -10.04 5.34 -4.15
CA PRO A 6 -11.06 4.40 -3.66
C PRO A 6 -12.29 4.32 -4.57
N ALA A 7 -12.73 5.44 -5.16
CA ALA A 7 -13.92 5.49 -6.00
C ALA A 7 -13.75 4.74 -7.34
N LYS A 8 -12.51 4.43 -7.71
CA LYS A 8 -12.16 3.67 -8.93
C LYS A 8 -11.67 2.25 -8.62
N ALA A 9 -11.52 1.91 -7.34
CA ALA A 9 -11.02 0.61 -6.94
C ALA A 9 -12.09 -0.45 -7.15
N ALA A 10 -11.70 -1.64 -7.61
CA ALA A 10 -12.63 -2.74 -7.82
C ALA A 10 -13.28 -3.15 -6.47
N PRO A 11 -14.57 -3.55 -6.48
CA PRO A 11 -15.23 -4.08 -5.29
C PRO A 11 -14.45 -5.23 -4.64
N GLY A 12 -14.44 -5.30 -3.31
CA GLY A 12 -13.70 -6.34 -2.57
C GLY A 12 -12.21 -6.04 -2.37
N THR A 13 -11.71 -4.89 -2.86
CA THR A 13 -10.33 -4.47 -2.58
C THR A 13 -10.28 -3.59 -1.32
N VAL A 14 -9.16 -3.66 -0.58
CA VAL A 14 -8.96 -2.89 0.66
C VAL A 14 -9.27 -1.39 0.49
N ARG A 15 -8.83 -0.78 -0.61
CA ARG A 15 -9.10 0.65 -0.87
C ARG A 15 -10.57 0.93 -1.15
N ALA A 16 -11.27 0.01 -1.82
CA ALA A 16 -12.71 0.15 -2.05
C ALA A 16 -13.53 0.01 -0.76
N GLU A 17 -13.07 -0.84 0.17
CA GLU A 17 -13.79 -1.10 1.43
C GLU A 17 -13.49 -0.08 2.53
N PHE A 18 -12.25 0.43 2.60
CA PHE A 18 -11.79 1.22 3.76
C PHE A 18 -11.25 2.61 3.41
N GLY A 19 -11.04 2.93 2.13
CA GLY A 19 -10.56 4.25 1.71
C GLY A 19 -11.69 5.27 1.62
N THR A 20 -11.43 6.51 2.03
CA THR A 20 -12.43 7.60 1.99
C THR A 20 -12.23 8.55 0.81
N ASP A 21 -10.97 8.84 0.46
CA ASP A 21 -10.60 9.62 -0.73
C ASP A 21 -9.17 9.27 -1.19
N VAL A 22 -8.67 9.97 -2.23
CA VAL A 22 -7.34 9.73 -2.82
C VAL A 22 -6.20 9.95 -1.83
N ARG A 23 -6.35 10.86 -0.85
CA ARG A 23 -5.36 11.17 0.19
C ARG A 23 -5.48 10.22 1.38
N MET A 24 -6.69 9.82 1.73
CA MET A 24 -7.01 8.90 2.83
C MET A 24 -7.47 7.54 2.29
N ASN A 25 -6.60 6.88 1.52
CA ASN A 25 -6.92 5.63 0.82
C ASN A 25 -6.59 4.35 1.62
N ALA A 26 -6.64 4.44 2.94
CA ALA A 26 -6.44 3.35 3.92
C ALA A 26 -5.05 2.70 4.01
N VAL A 27 -4.37 2.42 2.89
CA VAL A 27 -3.13 1.62 2.91
C VAL A 27 -2.16 1.98 1.79
N HIS A 28 -0.87 1.93 2.13
CA HIS A 28 0.26 2.00 1.20
C HIS A 28 0.79 0.61 0.88
N GLY A 29 1.31 0.43 -0.33
CA GLY A 29 2.05 -0.77 -0.71
C GLY A 29 3.00 -0.42 -1.85
N SER A 30 4.21 -0.97 -1.80
CA SER A 30 5.24 -0.70 -2.81
C SER A 30 4.76 -1.14 -4.19
N ASP A 31 5.03 -0.32 -5.20
CA ASP A 31 4.55 -0.50 -6.58
C ASP A 31 5.50 -1.31 -7.47
N SER A 32 6.71 -1.60 -6.99
CA SER A 32 7.74 -2.34 -7.72
C SER A 32 8.67 -3.10 -6.78
N PRO A 33 9.36 -4.14 -7.26
CA PRO A 33 10.37 -4.85 -6.47
C PRO A 33 11.55 -3.97 -6.01
N GLU A 34 11.88 -2.93 -6.77
CA GLU A 34 12.92 -1.97 -6.37
C GLU A 34 12.44 -1.12 -5.19
N ASN A 35 11.25 -0.54 -5.29
CA ASN A 35 10.67 0.26 -4.21
C ASN A 35 10.38 -0.58 -2.97
N ALA A 36 9.94 -1.83 -3.13
CA ALA A 36 9.75 -2.75 -2.01
C ALA A 36 11.04 -2.94 -1.20
N ARG A 37 12.19 -3.16 -1.86
CA ARG A 37 13.48 -3.30 -1.17
C ARG A 37 13.91 -2.00 -0.47
N ARG A 38 13.70 -0.85 -1.13
CA ARG A 38 14.04 0.46 -0.56
C ARG A 38 13.18 0.79 0.66
N GLU A 39 11.86 0.65 0.54
CA GLU A 39 10.91 0.92 1.61
C GLU A 39 11.10 -0.06 2.79
N ALA A 40 11.25 -1.36 2.52
CA ALA A 40 11.50 -2.34 3.58
C ALA A 40 12.77 -2.01 4.38
N SER A 41 13.87 -1.65 3.70
CA SER A 41 15.13 -1.29 4.36
C SER A 41 15.07 0.07 5.06
N PHE A 42 14.14 0.94 4.69
CA PHE A 42 13.92 2.24 5.34
C PHE A 42 13.18 2.07 6.67
N PHE A 43 12.18 1.19 6.72
CA PHE A 43 11.34 1.00 7.92
C PHE A 43 11.85 -0.08 8.87
N PHE A 44 12.53 -1.11 8.37
CA PHE A 44 12.97 -2.26 9.16
C PHE A 44 14.46 -2.48 8.99
N SER A 45 15.14 -2.73 10.10
CA SER A 45 16.51 -3.23 10.09
C SER A 45 16.53 -4.70 9.64
N ALA A 46 17.70 -5.15 9.15
CA ALA A 46 17.87 -6.52 8.67
C ALA A 46 17.61 -7.60 9.75
N ILE A 47 17.67 -7.24 11.04
CA ILE A 47 17.42 -8.17 12.15
C ILE A 47 15.94 -8.26 12.55
N GLU A 48 15.08 -7.41 11.99
CA GLU A 48 13.63 -7.41 12.23
C GLU A 48 12.87 -8.23 11.17
N ILE A 49 13.56 -8.72 10.14
CA ILE A 49 13.01 -9.48 9.02
C ILE A 49 13.41 -10.97 9.18
N PHE A 50 12.42 -11.86 9.34
CA PHE A 50 12.59 -13.30 9.60
C PHE A 50 11.98 -14.18 8.51
#